data_AF-A0A2P2HWR0-F1
#
_entry.id   AF-A0A2P2HWR0-F1
#
_cell.length_a   1.000
_cell.length_b   1.000
_cell.length_c   1.000
_cell.angle_alpha   90.00
_cell.angle_beta   90.00
_cell.angle_gamma   90.00
#
_symmetry.space_group_name_H-M   'P 1'
#
loop_
_entity.id
_entity.type
_entity.pdbx_description
1 polymer ?
#
loop_
_entity_poly.entity_id
_entity_poly.type
_entity_poly.pdbx_seq_one_letter_code
_entity_poly.pdbx_strand_id
1 'polypeptide(L)'
;YHVLLLGTYLSVKYKLIMLSRAALGLGGRMVPIMLATTRSALQPRTSMQQQLFRGLRDVRGRTTQTKRIIDVKPIVEVTQTLKRKIGPMQVGQLVASGGAVVGLGALCFYGLGLGNEPGAIDKMAVWPSYVRTRIRDTYMYFGATAGVVAASAITVFRSSAGQKFLAVCQRHPIMSTVGLIVAVIGSSQAMLSVPYSPGFGSKQLLWLVNGGVLGLMVAPIGIFGGAIALRAAWYTAGIVGGLSTVAVCAPSEKFLNWAGPLSIGLGGMFVVSIGSMFIPPTSALGLSLYSVVLYGGLVLFSAFLLYDTQKIIRKAETHPTPSMWMVQQGYDLRPYDPINASHGIFMATLHIFIRMAQILAMGGGRK
;
A
#
# COMPACT_ATOMS: atom_id res chain seq x y z
N TYR A 1 -4.40 0.22 16.65
CA TYR A 1 -3.92 1.02 15.49
C TYR A 1 -3.59 0.21 14.24
N HIS A 2 -2.76 -0.83 14.28
CA HIS A 2 -2.36 -1.53 13.04
C HIS A 2 -3.46 -2.42 12.41
N VAL A 3 -4.26 -3.11 13.25
CA VAL A 3 -5.49 -3.79 12.80
C VAL A 3 -6.52 -2.80 12.24
N LEU A 4 -6.54 -1.60 12.82
CA LEU A 4 -7.43 -0.48 12.47
C LEU A 4 -7.28 -0.08 11.00
N LEU A 5 -6.03 -0.03 10.57
CA LEU A 5 -5.59 0.35 9.25
C LEU A 5 -5.76 -0.79 8.24
N LEU A 6 -5.32 -2.00 8.58
CA LEU A 6 -5.46 -3.14 7.66
C LEU A 6 -6.92 -3.56 7.42
N GLY A 7 -7.76 -3.61 8.46
CA GLY A 7 -9.18 -3.96 8.30
C GLY A 7 -9.95 -2.96 7.44
N THR A 8 -9.64 -1.67 7.55
CA THR A 8 -10.23 -0.61 6.72
C THR A 8 -9.74 -0.70 5.28
N TYR A 9 -8.45 -0.93 5.06
CA TYR A 9 -7.86 -1.09 3.72
C TYR A 9 -8.39 -2.33 2.98
N LEU A 10 -8.51 -3.47 3.67
CA LEU A 10 -9.06 -4.71 3.11
C LEU A 10 -10.53 -4.52 2.69
N SER A 11 -11.38 -3.96 3.57
CA SER A 11 -12.81 -3.73 3.26
C SER A 11 -13.01 -2.79 2.06
N VAL A 12 -12.23 -1.72 1.99
CA VAL A 12 -12.23 -0.77 0.86
C VAL A 12 -11.76 -1.44 -0.43
N LYS A 13 -10.66 -2.19 -0.41
CA LYS A 13 -10.14 -2.93 -1.58
C LYS A 13 -11.13 -3.97 -2.08
N TYR A 14 -11.73 -4.75 -1.18
CA TYR A 14 -12.74 -5.75 -1.54
C TYR A 14 -13.94 -5.13 -2.26
N LYS A 15 -14.47 -4.01 -1.76
CA LYS A 15 -15.59 -3.31 -2.43
C LYS A 15 -15.15 -2.62 -3.72
N LEU A 16 -13.95 -2.06 -3.81
CA LEU A 16 -13.42 -1.51 -5.07
C LEU A 16 -13.24 -2.59 -6.14
N ILE A 17 -12.80 -3.79 -5.75
CA ILE A 17 -12.69 -4.95 -6.65
C ILE A 17 -14.09 -5.42 -7.06
N MET A 18 -15.03 -5.51 -6.12
CA MET A 18 -16.41 -5.92 -6.38
C MET A 18 -17.15 -4.92 -7.30
N LEU A 19 -17.01 -3.61 -7.06
CA LEU A 19 -17.56 -2.55 -7.89
C LEU A 19 -16.90 -2.48 -9.27
N SER A 20 -15.59 -2.75 -9.36
CA SER A 20 -14.89 -2.86 -10.65
C SER A 20 -15.35 -4.08 -11.45
N ARG A 21 -15.67 -5.20 -10.80
CA ARG A 21 -16.23 -6.40 -11.46
C ARG A 21 -17.69 -6.19 -11.87
N ALA A 22 -18.47 -5.48 -11.06
CA ALA A 22 -19.84 -5.08 -11.39
C ALA A 22 -19.90 -4.08 -12.56
N ALA A 23 -18.94 -3.16 -12.66
CA ALA A 23 -18.83 -2.20 -13.76
C ALA A 23 -18.34 -2.82 -15.09
N LEU A 24 -17.72 -4.00 -15.04
CA LEU A 24 -17.23 -4.74 -16.21
C LEU A 24 -18.23 -5.81 -16.70
N GLY A 25 -19.46 -5.85 -16.18
CA GLY A 25 -20.51 -6.78 -16.64
C GLY A 25 -20.21 -8.27 -16.38
N LEU A 26 -19.17 -8.60 -15.59
CA LEU A 26 -18.84 -9.97 -15.23
C LEU A 26 -19.69 -10.42 -14.04
N GLY A 27 -20.98 -10.57 -14.30
CA GLY A 27 -21.93 -11.23 -13.42
C GLY A 27 -21.70 -12.74 -13.39
N GLY A 28 -21.62 -13.31 -12.19
CA GLY A 28 -21.90 -14.72 -11.96
C GLY A 28 -20.73 -15.69 -12.09
N ARG A 29 -20.13 -16.06 -10.95
CA ARG A 29 -20.15 -17.42 -10.37
C ARG A 29 -19.33 -17.43 -9.10
N MET A 30 -20.02 -17.58 -7.96
CA MET A 30 -19.39 -17.92 -6.69
C MET A 30 -18.73 -19.30 -6.85
N VAL A 31 -17.43 -19.39 -6.58
CA VAL A 31 -16.80 -20.67 -6.26
C VAL A 31 -16.76 -20.75 -4.74
N PRO A 32 -17.43 -21.75 -4.11
CA PRO A 32 -17.44 -21.87 -2.67
C PRO A 32 -16.04 -22.19 -2.15
N ILE A 33 -15.67 -21.52 -1.05
CA ILE A 33 -14.52 -21.87 -0.22
C ILE A 33 -14.84 -23.25 0.38
N MET A 34 -14.29 -24.31 -0.23
CA MET A 34 -14.38 -25.65 0.32
C MET A 34 -13.24 -25.83 1.33
N LEU A 35 -13.65 -25.99 2.57
CA LEU A 35 -12.85 -26.39 3.72
C LEU A 35 -12.26 -27.78 3.43
N ALA A 36 -10.97 -27.88 3.10
CA ALA A 36 -10.28 -29.16 2.95
C ALA A 36 -9.35 -29.38 4.15
N THR A 37 -9.90 -30.11 5.11
CA THR A 37 -9.24 -30.71 6.26
C THR A 37 -8.12 -31.66 5.83
N THR A 38 -7.05 -31.65 6.61
CA THR A 38 -5.94 -32.60 6.64
C THR A 38 -6.34 -34.07 6.47
N ARG A 39 -5.73 -34.78 5.52
CA ARG A 39 -5.32 -36.19 5.69
C ARG A 39 -4.00 -36.45 4.97
N SER A 40 -3.10 -37.07 5.70
CA SER A 40 -1.80 -37.60 5.32
C SER A 40 -1.90 -38.72 4.28
N ALA A 41 -0.98 -38.72 3.31
CA ALA A 41 -0.53 -39.94 2.62
C ALA A 41 0.97 -39.82 2.34
N LEU A 42 1.74 -40.65 3.03
CA LEU A 42 3.14 -40.96 2.75
C LEU A 42 3.26 -41.64 1.38
N GLN A 43 4.24 -41.25 0.55
CA GLN A 43 5.20 -42.18 -0.07
C GLN A 43 6.33 -41.43 -0.85
N PRO A 44 7.50 -42.07 -1.05
CA PRO A 44 8.77 -41.37 -1.27
C PRO A 44 9.37 -41.48 -2.68
N ARG A 45 10.50 -40.77 -2.86
CA ARG A 45 11.67 -41.06 -3.72
C ARG A 45 11.74 -40.50 -5.16
N THR A 46 12.63 -39.49 -5.26
CA THR A 46 13.84 -39.40 -6.14
C THR A 46 13.74 -39.27 -7.66
N SER A 47 14.64 -38.39 -8.15
CA SER A 47 15.43 -38.44 -9.40
C SER A 47 15.08 -37.44 -10.53
N MET A 48 15.17 -36.14 -10.24
CA MET A 48 15.30 -35.09 -11.29
C MET A 48 16.23 -33.93 -10.87
N GLN A 49 17.16 -34.17 -9.95
CA GLN A 49 18.20 -33.18 -9.58
C GLN A 49 19.62 -33.60 -9.95
N GLN A 50 19.82 -34.84 -10.40
CA GLN A 50 21.13 -35.38 -10.77
C GLN A 50 21.57 -35.09 -12.21
N GLN A 51 20.70 -34.56 -13.07
CA GLN A 51 21.02 -34.28 -14.47
C GLN A 51 21.53 -32.86 -14.73
N LEU A 52 21.28 -31.88 -13.84
CA LEU A 52 21.70 -30.49 -14.08
C LEU A 52 23.17 -30.20 -13.71
N PHE A 53 23.80 -31.06 -12.91
CA PHE A 53 25.16 -30.82 -12.36
C PHE A 53 26.32 -31.37 -13.19
N ARG A 54 26.06 -32.02 -14.34
CA ARG A 54 27.12 -32.53 -15.23
C ARG A 54 27.53 -31.57 -16.34
N GLY A 55 26.75 -30.53 -16.62
CA GLY A 55 27.01 -29.57 -17.71
C GLY A 55 27.97 -28.41 -17.38
N LEU A 56 28.37 -28.23 -16.12
CA LEU A 56 29.17 -27.07 -15.69
C LEU A 56 30.62 -27.41 -15.30
N ARG A 57 31.09 -28.64 -15.57
CA ARG A 57 32.44 -29.08 -15.17
C ARG A 57 33.49 -28.97 -16.28
N ASP A 58 33.12 -28.57 -17.49
CA ASP A 58 34.02 -28.64 -18.65
C ASP A 58 34.27 -27.29 -19.31
N VAL A 59 34.79 -26.32 -18.55
CA VAL A 59 35.56 -25.18 -19.09
C VAL A 59 36.67 -24.86 -18.08
N ARG A 60 37.69 -25.71 -18.03
CA ARG A 60 38.94 -25.42 -17.30
C ARG A 60 40.12 -25.58 -18.25
N GLY A 61 40.49 -24.47 -18.89
CA GLY A 61 41.72 -24.40 -19.67
C GLY A 61 42.00 -23.02 -20.25
N ARG A 62 43.09 -22.39 -19.76
CA ARG A 62 43.88 -21.31 -20.37
C ARG A 62 43.23 -19.92 -20.46
N THR A 63 43.71 -18.99 -19.63
CA THR A 63 44.53 -17.84 -20.07
C THR A 63 45.05 -17.08 -18.85
N THR A 64 46.35 -16.87 -18.83
CA THR A 64 47.14 -16.18 -17.81
C THR A 64 47.04 -14.66 -18.04
N GLN A 65 46.65 -13.86 -17.04
CA GLN A 65 47.23 -12.52 -16.78
C GLN A 65 46.59 -11.80 -15.56
N THR A 66 47.44 -11.52 -14.57
CA THR A 66 47.58 -10.22 -13.85
C THR A 66 46.43 -9.62 -13.00
N LYS A 67 46.52 -9.89 -11.69
CA LYS A 67 46.61 -8.93 -10.55
C LYS A 67 45.46 -7.92 -10.27
N ARG A 68 44.55 -8.30 -9.35
CA ARG A 68 44.22 -7.57 -8.09
C ARG A 68 43.25 -8.43 -7.27
N ILE A 69 43.72 -8.99 -6.15
CA ILE A 69 42.87 -9.77 -5.24
C ILE A 69 41.99 -8.78 -4.47
N ILE A 70 40.74 -8.63 -4.92
CA ILE A 70 39.65 -8.27 -4.02
C ILE A 70 39.20 -9.60 -3.43
N ASP A 71 39.41 -9.78 -2.13
CA ASP A 71 38.99 -10.96 -1.39
C ASP A 71 37.45 -10.96 -1.30
N VAL A 72 36.81 -11.52 -2.34
CA VAL A 72 35.36 -11.69 -2.37
C VAL A 72 35.04 -12.93 -1.56
N LYS A 73 34.77 -12.72 -0.27
CA LYS A 73 34.24 -13.78 0.59
C LYS A 73 32.93 -14.32 0.00
N PRO A 74 32.72 -15.64 -0.03
CA PRO A 74 31.51 -16.23 -0.57
C PRO A 74 30.29 -15.78 0.24
N ILE A 75 29.21 -15.42 -0.47
CA ILE A 75 27.93 -14.91 0.06
C ILE A 75 27.37 -15.76 1.22
N VAL A 76 27.70 -17.06 1.25
CA VAL A 76 27.28 -18.01 2.29
C VAL A 76 27.91 -17.69 3.66
N GLU A 77 29.15 -17.22 3.69
CA GLU A 77 29.86 -16.91 4.95
C GLU A 77 29.33 -15.61 5.57
N VAL A 78 29.03 -14.61 4.73
CA VAL A 78 28.34 -13.37 5.15
C VAL A 78 26.98 -13.69 5.75
N THR A 79 26.25 -14.64 5.16
CA THR A 79 24.92 -15.07 5.63
C THR A 79 24.98 -15.74 7.01
N GLN A 80 26.04 -16.50 7.31
CA GLN A 80 26.21 -17.14 8.63
C GLN A 80 26.70 -16.16 9.70
N THR A 81 27.53 -15.17 9.38
CA THR A 81 27.92 -14.11 10.34
C THR A 81 26.78 -13.15 10.71
N LEU A 82 25.79 -12.95 9.82
CA LEU A 82 24.61 -12.11 10.10
C LEU A 82 23.61 -12.76 11.08
N LYS A 83 23.74 -14.06 11.36
CA LYS A 83 22.86 -14.80 12.29
C LYS A 83 23.11 -14.45 13.76
N ARG A 84 24.19 -13.73 14.07
CA ARG A 84 24.54 -13.36 15.45
C ARG A 84 24.34 -11.86 15.64
N LYS A 85 23.27 -11.49 16.38
CA LYS A 85 23.01 -10.16 16.98
C LYS A 85 22.26 -9.09 16.16
N ILE A 86 21.45 -9.47 15.15
CA ILE A 86 20.51 -8.53 14.51
C ILE A 86 19.15 -8.65 15.19
N GLY A 87 18.74 -7.61 15.92
CA GLY A 87 17.42 -7.53 16.56
C GLY A 87 16.30 -7.42 15.51
N PRO A 88 15.05 -7.81 15.84
CA PRO A 88 13.95 -7.83 14.87
C PRO A 88 13.67 -6.46 14.20
N MET A 89 13.91 -5.36 14.93
CA MET A 89 13.80 -4.00 14.37
C MET A 89 14.85 -3.69 13.31
N GLN A 90 16.08 -4.19 13.46
CA GLN A 90 17.17 -3.97 12.50
C GLN A 90 16.92 -4.76 11.21
N VAL A 91 16.34 -5.97 11.32
CA VAL A 91 15.88 -6.73 10.15
C VAL A 91 14.82 -5.94 9.38
N GLY A 92 13.84 -5.35 10.09
CA GLY A 92 12.82 -4.51 9.46
C GLY A 92 13.41 -3.28 8.74
N GLN A 93 14.35 -2.59 9.38
CA GLN A 93 15.07 -1.47 8.78
C GLN A 93 15.88 -1.87 7.54
N LEU A 94 16.54 -3.03 7.58
CA LEU A 94 17.27 -3.58 6.44
C LEU A 94 16.34 -3.87 5.26
N VAL A 95 15.18 -4.47 5.51
CA VAL A 95 14.18 -4.73 4.47
C VAL A 95 13.64 -3.43 3.88
N ALA A 96 13.33 -2.43 4.71
CA ALA A 96 12.83 -1.13 4.25
C ALA A 96 13.89 -0.37 3.42
N SER A 97 15.14 -0.34 3.88
CA SER A 97 16.25 0.30 3.15
C SER A 97 16.61 -0.44 1.85
N GLY A 98 16.61 -1.77 1.86
CA GLY A 98 16.75 -2.57 0.65
C GLY A 98 15.64 -2.29 -0.37
N GLY A 99 14.39 -2.19 0.08
CA GLY A 99 13.27 -1.79 -0.76
C GLY A 99 13.43 -0.40 -1.37
N ALA A 100 13.96 0.57 -0.62
CA ALA A 100 14.25 1.90 -1.14
C ALA A 100 15.34 1.91 -2.21
N VAL A 101 16.42 1.14 -2.04
CA VAL A 101 17.48 0.98 -3.04
C VAL A 101 16.93 0.36 -4.33
N VAL A 102 16.10 -0.68 -4.22
CA VAL A 102 15.43 -1.29 -5.37
C VAL A 102 14.50 -0.28 -6.05
N GLY A 103 13.73 0.50 -5.28
CA GLY A 103 12.85 1.54 -5.82
C GLY A 103 13.61 2.64 -6.57
N LEU A 104 14.74 3.12 -6.03
CA LEU A 104 15.61 4.10 -6.69
C LEU A 104 16.28 3.52 -7.94
N GLY A 105 16.74 2.27 -7.87
CA GLY A 105 17.29 1.56 -9.03
C GLY A 105 16.26 1.41 -10.14
N ALA A 106 15.02 1.04 -9.79
CA ALA A 106 13.91 0.97 -10.73
C ALA A 106 13.58 2.36 -11.32
N LEU A 107 13.58 3.41 -10.50
CA LEU A 107 13.37 4.78 -10.98
C LEU A 107 14.44 5.19 -12.00
N CYS A 108 15.71 4.92 -11.71
CA CYS A 108 16.80 5.25 -12.62
C CYS A 108 16.71 4.41 -13.91
N PHE A 109 16.41 3.11 -13.80
CA PHE A 109 16.32 2.22 -14.94
C PHE A 109 15.17 2.58 -15.89
N TYR A 110 13.95 2.77 -15.35
CA TYR A 110 12.77 3.12 -16.15
C TYR A 110 12.74 4.60 -16.53
N GLY A 111 13.21 5.49 -15.65
CA GLY A 111 13.26 6.93 -15.91
C GLY A 111 14.30 7.33 -16.96
N LEU A 112 15.39 6.56 -17.11
CA LEU A 112 16.37 6.75 -18.19
C LEU A 112 15.95 6.08 -19.52
N GLY A 113 14.75 5.49 -19.61
CA GLY A 113 14.25 4.89 -20.84
C GLY A 113 15.00 3.63 -21.28
N LEU A 114 15.74 2.98 -20.37
CA LEU A 114 16.47 1.73 -20.64
C LEU A 114 15.54 0.49 -20.71
N GLY A 115 14.24 0.69 -20.51
CA GLY A 115 13.22 -0.35 -20.62
C GLY A 115 12.81 -0.60 -22.07
N ASN A 116 12.70 -1.87 -22.45
CA ASN A 116 12.27 -2.29 -23.79
C ASN A 116 10.75 -2.11 -24.05
N GLU A 117 10.01 -1.57 -23.08
CA GLU A 117 8.56 -1.32 -23.15
C GLU A 117 8.29 0.15 -22.79
N PRO A 118 7.46 0.88 -23.58
CA PRO A 118 7.16 2.28 -23.31
C PRO A 118 6.40 2.44 -21.98
N GLY A 119 6.95 3.27 -21.09
CA GLY A 119 6.37 3.57 -19.79
C GLY A 119 5.07 4.36 -19.90
N ALA A 120 4.33 4.51 -18.80
CA ALA A 120 3.17 5.41 -18.82
C ALA A 120 3.60 6.86 -19.11
N ILE A 121 4.82 7.25 -18.72
CA ILE A 121 5.43 8.56 -19.02
C ILE A 121 5.55 8.83 -20.52
N ASP A 122 5.97 7.84 -21.32
CA ASP A 122 6.10 7.96 -22.77
C ASP A 122 4.72 8.02 -23.44
N LYS A 123 3.75 7.31 -22.86
CA LYS A 123 2.35 7.32 -23.31
C LYS A 123 1.63 8.62 -22.95
N MET A 124 2.07 9.34 -21.90
CA MET A 124 1.44 10.62 -21.48
C MET A 124 1.46 11.68 -22.59
N ALA A 125 2.50 11.69 -23.43
CA ALA A 125 2.60 12.62 -24.55
C ALA A 125 1.51 12.39 -25.61
N VAL A 126 1.05 11.15 -25.75
CA VAL A 126 0.03 10.73 -26.73
C VAL A 126 -1.37 10.63 -26.11
N TRP A 127 -1.50 10.80 -24.79
CA TRP A 127 -2.79 10.65 -24.12
C TRP A 127 -3.80 11.72 -24.53
N PRO A 128 -5.03 11.30 -24.90
CA PRO A 128 -6.14 12.21 -25.10
C PRO A 128 -6.40 13.10 -23.87
N SER A 129 -6.87 14.33 -24.10
CA SER A 129 -7.08 15.33 -23.04
C SER A 129 -8.03 14.86 -21.92
N TYR A 130 -8.97 13.96 -22.21
CA TYR A 130 -9.88 13.42 -21.19
C TYR A 130 -9.18 12.49 -20.18
N VAL A 131 -8.16 11.72 -20.58
CA VAL A 131 -7.40 10.83 -19.68
C VAL A 131 -6.62 11.67 -18.67
N ARG A 132 -5.97 12.73 -19.17
CA ARG A 132 -5.20 13.68 -18.35
C ARG A 132 -6.09 14.38 -17.33
N THR A 133 -7.28 14.83 -17.73
CA THR A 133 -8.25 15.44 -16.82
C THR A 133 -8.70 14.47 -15.73
N ARG A 134 -9.03 13.21 -16.06
CA ARG A 134 -9.44 12.20 -15.07
C ARG A 134 -8.35 11.91 -14.03
N ILE A 135 -7.09 11.79 -14.47
CA ILE A 135 -5.95 11.56 -13.58
C ILE A 135 -5.74 12.79 -12.69
N ARG A 136 -5.75 14.01 -13.27
CA ARG A 136 -5.61 15.26 -12.53
C ARG A 136 -6.70 15.39 -11.46
N ASP A 137 -7.96 15.16 -11.81
CA ASP A 137 -9.08 15.29 -10.87
C ASP A 137 -8.97 14.26 -9.72
N THR A 138 -8.49 13.05 -10.02
CA THR A 138 -8.20 12.02 -9.01
C THR A 138 -7.13 12.50 -8.02
N TYR A 139 -6.02 13.07 -8.52
CA TYR A 139 -4.96 13.60 -7.65
C TYR A 139 -5.37 14.88 -6.90
N MET A 140 -6.25 15.71 -7.49
CA MET A 140 -6.85 16.85 -6.81
C MET A 140 -7.70 16.40 -5.62
N TYR A 141 -8.57 15.39 -5.81
CA TYR A 141 -9.33 14.81 -4.69
C TYR A 141 -8.44 14.13 -3.66
N PHE A 142 -7.37 13.47 -4.07
CA PHE A 142 -6.36 12.93 -3.14
C PHE A 142 -5.76 14.02 -2.25
N GLY A 143 -5.27 15.12 -2.85
CA GLY A 143 -4.70 16.25 -2.11
C GLY A 143 -5.73 16.95 -1.23
N ALA A 144 -6.95 17.15 -1.74
CA ALA A 144 -8.05 17.71 -0.97
C ALA A 144 -8.41 16.81 0.23
N THR A 145 -8.38 15.47 0.07
CA THR A 145 -8.64 14.53 1.17
C THR A 145 -7.56 14.66 2.24
N ALA A 146 -6.29 14.81 1.84
CA ALA A 146 -5.20 15.06 2.77
C ALA A 146 -5.42 16.36 3.57
N GLY A 147 -5.86 17.42 2.90
CA GLY A 147 -6.24 18.69 3.54
C GLY A 147 -7.39 18.54 4.54
N VAL A 148 -8.46 17.85 4.17
CA VAL A 148 -9.63 17.59 5.04
C VAL A 148 -9.22 16.77 6.27
N VAL A 149 -8.42 15.72 6.08
CA VAL A 149 -7.92 14.87 7.19
C VAL A 149 -7.03 15.68 8.13
N ALA A 150 -6.13 16.51 7.59
CA ALA A 150 -5.27 17.38 8.40
C ALA A 150 -6.08 18.42 9.18
N ALA A 151 -7.02 19.09 8.52
CA ALA A 151 -7.93 20.04 9.16
C ALA A 151 -8.74 19.36 10.27
N SER A 152 -9.29 18.17 10.01
CA SER A 152 -10.03 17.41 11.01
C SER A 152 -9.16 16.95 12.17
N ALA A 153 -7.92 16.52 11.94
CA ALA A 153 -7.01 16.18 13.04
C ALA A 153 -6.70 17.40 13.91
N ILE A 154 -6.48 18.58 13.30
CA ILE A 154 -6.25 19.84 14.02
C ILE A 154 -7.48 20.25 14.84
N THR A 155 -8.70 20.11 14.31
CA THR A 155 -9.92 20.45 15.05
C THR A 155 -10.15 19.52 16.25
N VAL A 156 -9.76 18.25 16.17
CA VAL A 156 -9.79 17.34 17.33
C VAL A 156 -8.87 17.84 18.44
N PHE A 157 -7.68 18.35 18.12
CA PHE A 157 -6.76 18.88 19.14
C PHE A 157 -7.19 20.22 19.73
N ARG A 158 -7.92 21.04 18.97
CA ARG A 158 -8.36 22.37 19.42
C ARG A 158 -9.71 22.37 20.14
N SER A 159 -10.52 21.33 19.99
CA SER A 159 -11.88 21.28 20.54
C SER A 159 -11.96 20.53 21.86
N SER A 160 -12.84 21.00 22.76
CA SER A 160 -13.13 20.31 24.04
C SER A 160 -13.76 18.93 23.84
N ALA A 161 -14.57 18.76 22.78
CA ALA A 161 -15.10 17.46 22.37
C ALA A 161 -13.99 16.52 21.87
N GLY A 162 -13.02 17.04 21.12
CA GLY A 162 -11.88 16.25 20.66
C GLY A 162 -10.95 15.81 21.80
N GLN A 163 -10.76 16.65 22.83
CA GLN A 163 -10.05 16.24 24.05
C GLN A 163 -10.77 15.11 24.80
N LYS A 164 -12.11 15.15 24.90
CA LYS A 164 -12.90 14.05 25.46
C LYS A 164 -12.73 12.76 24.65
N PHE A 165 -12.72 12.86 23.32
CA PHE A 165 -12.45 11.71 22.45
C PHE A 165 -11.06 11.11 22.67
N LEU A 166 -10.01 11.95 22.76
CA LEU A 166 -8.65 11.48 23.03
C LEU A 166 -8.54 10.82 24.42
N ALA A 167 -9.23 11.37 25.43
CA ALA A 167 -9.30 10.77 26.76
C ALA A 167 -9.99 9.40 26.76
N VAL A 168 -11.08 9.24 25.99
CA VAL A 168 -11.74 7.93 25.79
C VAL A 168 -10.79 6.94 25.09
N CYS A 169 -10.02 7.40 24.10
CA CYS A 169 -9.03 6.56 23.43
C CYS A 169 -7.95 6.04 24.39
N GLN A 170 -7.53 6.86 25.35
CA GLN A 170 -6.56 6.47 26.37
C GLN A 170 -7.17 5.54 27.43
N ARG A 171 -8.40 5.82 27.87
CA ARG A 171 -9.08 5.05 28.94
C ARG A 171 -9.56 3.68 28.48
N HIS A 172 -10.05 3.58 27.24
CA HIS A 172 -10.57 2.34 26.66
C HIS A 172 -9.96 2.09 25.27
N PRO A 173 -8.69 1.64 25.19
CA PRO A 173 -7.94 1.54 23.93
C PRO A 173 -8.53 0.50 22.96
N ILE A 174 -9.11 -0.59 23.46
CA ILE A 174 -9.73 -1.63 22.62
C ILE A 174 -11.06 -1.11 22.03
N MET A 175 -11.95 -0.58 22.88
CA MET A 175 -13.27 -0.09 22.44
C MET A 175 -13.14 1.09 21.47
N SER A 176 -12.23 2.03 21.75
CA SER A 176 -11.96 3.15 20.83
C SER A 176 -11.36 2.67 19.51
N THR A 177 -10.46 1.68 19.54
CA THR A 177 -9.90 1.06 18.32
C THR A 177 -11.00 0.42 17.48
N VAL A 178 -11.87 -0.41 18.09
CA VAL A 178 -12.98 -1.06 17.37
C VAL A 178 -13.99 -0.04 16.86
N GLY A 179 -14.35 0.96 17.67
CA GLY A 179 -15.26 2.03 17.27
C GLY A 179 -14.75 2.82 16.05
N LEU A 180 -13.46 3.17 16.03
CA LEU A 180 -12.85 3.83 14.88
C LEU A 180 -12.79 2.94 13.64
N ILE A 181 -12.61 1.62 13.79
CA ILE A 181 -12.67 0.67 12.65
C ILE A 181 -14.05 0.74 12.02
N VAL A 182 -15.09 0.57 12.83
CA VAL A 182 -16.46 0.56 12.35
C VAL A 182 -16.81 1.89 11.73
N ALA A 183 -16.38 3.01 12.31
CA ALA A 183 -16.60 4.34 11.76
C ALA A 183 -15.90 4.55 10.41
N VAL A 184 -14.61 4.20 10.28
CA VAL A 184 -13.87 4.36 9.02
C VAL A 184 -14.43 3.43 7.95
N ILE A 185 -14.68 2.16 8.27
CA ILE A 185 -15.29 1.22 7.31
C ILE A 185 -16.67 1.73 6.91
N GLY A 186 -17.55 2.07 7.87
CA GLY A 186 -18.90 2.54 7.58
C GLY A 186 -18.92 3.78 6.69
N SER A 187 -18.13 4.79 7.04
CA SER A 187 -18.03 6.04 6.26
C SER A 187 -17.41 5.82 4.87
N SER A 188 -16.37 5.00 4.76
CA SER A 188 -15.79 4.62 3.46
C SER A 188 -16.78 3.85 2.61
N GLN A 189 -17.50 2.88 3.17
CA GLN A 189 -18.47 2.07 2.42
C GLN A 189 -19.67 2.88 1.95
N ALA A 190 -20.14 3.85 2.76
CA ALA A 190 -21.20 4.79 2.41
C ALA A 190 -20.75 5.75 1.31
N MET A 191 -19.54 6.31 1.42
CA MET A 191 -18.94 7.14 0.38
C MET A 191 -18.81 6.38 -0.93
N LEU A 192 -18.32 5.13 -0.90
CA LEU A 192 -18.10 4.32 -2.11
C LEU A 192 -19.39 3.84 -2.78
N SER A 193 -20.50 3.68 -2.03
CA SER A 193 -21.78 3.20 -2.58
C SER A 193 -22.57 4.25 -3.35
N VAL A 194 -22.36 5.53 -3.09
CA VAL A 194 -23.12 6.60 -3.76
C VAL A 194 -22.53 6.87 -5.15
N PRO A 195 -23.35 6.90 -6.22
CA PRO A 195 -22.88 7.22 -7.56
C PRO A 195 -22.33 8.65 -7.62
N TYR A 196 -21.34 8.87 -8.49
CA TYR A 196 -20.75 10.19 -8.67
C TYR A 196 -21.70 11.09 -9.47
N SER A 197 -22.02 12.25 -8.89
CA SER A 197 -22.72 13.33 -9.58
C SER A 197 -21.78 14.52 -9.73
N PRO A 198 -21.65 15.14 -10.92
CA PRO A 198 -20.88 16.37 -11.09
C PRO A 198 -21.51 17.53 -10.30
N GLY A 199 -20.67 18.31 -9.58
CA GLY A 199 -21.11 19.41 -8.70
C GLY A 199 -21.17 19.03 -7.21
N PHE A 200 -21.32 20.00 -6.30
CA PHE A 200 -21.37 19.76 -4.85
C PHE A 200 -22.70 19.09 -4.46
N GLY A 201 -22.65 17.85 -4.00
CA GLY A 201 -23.82 17.05 -3.65
C GLY A 201 -23.50 15.99 -2.60
N SER A 202 -24.38 14.99 -2.51
CA SER A 202 -24.33 13.94 -1.48
C SER A 202 -23.00 13.18 -1.45
N LYS A 203 -22.33 13.05 -2.60
CA LYS A 203 -21.01 12.40 -2.70
C LYS A 203 -19.91 13.20 -2.02
N GLN A 204 -19.81 14.53 -2.25
CA GLN A 204 -18.79 15.35 -1.56
C GLN A 204 -19.06 15.44 -0.06
N LEU A 205 -20.33 15.48 0.37
CA LEU A 205 -20.65 15.44 1.79
C LEU A 205 -20.18 14.14 2.45
N LEU A 206 -20.46 12.98 1.84
CA LEU A 206 -19.96 11.70 2.35
C LEU A 206 -18.43 11.59 2.30
N TRP A 207 -17.82 12.21 1.29
CA TRP A 207 -16.36 12.33 1.19
C TRP A 207 -15.77 13.19 2.33
N LEU A 208 -16.39 14.33 2.65
CA LEU A 208 -16.01 15.17 3.78
C LEU A 208 -16.19 14.44 5.12
N VAL A 209 -17.31 13.73 5.29
CA VAL A 209 -17.57 12.91 6.48
C VAL A 209 -16.49 11.84 6.62
N ASN A 210 -16.20 11.10 5.55
CA ASN A 210 -15.13 10.10 5.55
C ASN A 210 -13.75 10.73 5.84
N GLY A 211 -13.43 11.89 5.26
CA GLY A 211 -12.22 12.64 5.57
C GLY A 211 -12.14 13.06 7.05
N GLY A 212 -13.26 13.49 7.64
CA GLY A 212 -13.33 13.81 9.07
C GLY A 212 -13.10 12.59 9.96
N VAL A 213 -13.73 11.46 9.63
CA VAL A 213 -13.53 10.20 10.37
C VAL A 213 -12.09 9.71 10.27
N LEU A 214 -11.45 9.85 9.10
CA LEU A 214 -10.02 9.56 8.91
C LEU A 214 -9.13 10.51 9.71
N GLY A 215 -9.50 11.79 9.83
CA GLY A 215 -8.85 12.75 10.74
C GLY A 215 -8.92 12.32 12.20
N LEU A 216 -10.09 11.83 12.64
CA LEU A 216 -10.28 11.26 13.99
C LEU A 216 -9.38 10.04 14.24
N MET A 217 -9.22 9.19 13.24
CA MET A 217 -8.34 8.02 13.33
C MET A 217 -6.86 8.41 13.41
N VAL A 218 -6.45 9.48 12.73
CA VAL A 218 -5.08 10.00 12.74
C VAL A 218 -4.79 10.81 14.00
N ALA A 219 -5.79 11.42 14.62
CA ALA A 219 -5.62 12.32 15.76
C ALA A 219 -4.79 11.72 16.91
N PRO A 220 -4.96 10.48 17.39
CA PRO A 220 -4.12 9.91 18.46
C PRO A 220 -2.61 9.91 18.16
N ILE A 221 -2.19 9.98 16.89
CA ILE A 221 -0.77 10.05 16.49
C ILE A 221 -0.17 11.42 16.78
N GLY A 222 -0.98 12.48 16.76
CA GLY A 222 -0.51 13.82 17.10
C GLY A 222 -0.10 13.95 18.57
N ILE A 223 -0.44 12.97 19.43
CA ILE A 223 0.08 12.87 20.81
C ILE A 223 1.61 12.71 20.83
N PHE A 224 2.21 12.10 19.78
CA PHE A 224 3.67 12.02 19.65
C PHE A 224 4.34 13.39 19.37
N GLY A 225 3.55 14.44 19.13
CA GLY A 225 4.01 15.81 18.91
C GLY A 225 3.83 16.28 17.48
N GLY A 226 3.38 17.54 17.33
CA GLY A 226 3.13 18.16 16.02
C GLY A 226 4.37 18.23 15.11
N ALA A 227 5.56 18.42 15.70
CA ALA A 227 6.82 18.45 14.96
C ALA A 227 7.18 17.08 14.33
N ILE A 228 6.88 15.97 15.03
CA ILE A 228 7.09 14.62 14.51
C ILE A 228 6.11 14.34 13.37
N ALA A 229 4.84 14.72 13.57
CA ALA A 229 3.81 14.56 12.54
C ALA A 229 4.17 15.34 11.25
N LEU A 230 4.68 16.57 11.36
CA LEU A 230 5.08 17.36 10.19
C LEU A 230 6.28 16.73 9.46
N ARG A 231 7.28 16.23 10.19
CA ARG A 231 8.41 15.49 9.60
C ARG A 231 7.96 14.21 8.91
N ALA A 232 7.07 13.45 9.55
CA ALA A 232 6.49 12.25 8.97
C ALA A 232 5.69 12.56 7.69
N ALA A 233 4.97 13.69 7.66
CA ALA A 233 4.24 14.15 6.50
C ALA A 233 5.18 14.45 5.33
N TRP A 234 6.29 15.16 5.57
CA TRP A 234 7.30 15.42 4.53
C TRP A 234 7.97 14.16 4.00
N TYR A 235 8.36 13.22 4.87
CA TYR A 235 8.91 11.94 4.41
C TYR A 235 7.90 11.11 3.64
N THR A 236 6.64 11.14 4.06
CA THR A 236 5.56 10.46 3.34
C THR A 236 5.31 11.10 1.98
N ALA A 237 5.33 12.43 1.88
CA ALA A 237 5.21 13.14 0.61
C ALA A 237 6.36 12.76 -0.35
N GLY A 238 7.59 12.62 0.17
CA GLY A 238 8.73 12.13 -0.60
C GLY A 238 8.57 10.68 -1.06
N ILE A 239 8.12 9.78 -0.17
CA ILE A 239 7.86 8.37 -0.50
C ILE A 239 6.75 8.26 -1.55
N VAL A 240 5.61 8.91 -1.33
CA VAL A 240 4.45 8.90 -2.22
C VAL A 240 4.83 9.48 -3.58
N GLY A 241 5.48 10.66 -3.60
CA GLY A 241 5.92 11.31 -4.83
C GLY A 241 6.90 10.44 -5.62
N GLY A 242 7.96 9.96 -4.97
CA GLY A 242 8.98 9.13 -5.62
C GLY A 242 8.42 7.81 -6.15
N LEU A 243 7.60 7.13 -5.35
CA LEU A 243 6.95 5.88 -5.76
C LEU A 243 5.91 6.09 -6.88
N SER A 244 5.17 7.19 -6.86
CA SER A 244 4.26 7.56 -7.96
C SER A 244 5.04 7.84 -9.25
N THR A 245 6.21 8.48 -9.18
CA THR A 245 7.08 8.66 -10.36
C THR A 245 7.58 7.31 -10.90
N VAL A 246 8.00 6.39 -10.03
CA VAL A 246 8.38 5.02 -10.45
C VAL A 246 7.21 4.32 -11.14
N ALA A 247 6.00 4.42 -10.58
CA ALA A 247 4.81 3.78 -11.13
C ALA A 247 4.43 4.32 -12.52
N VAL A 248 4.65 5.61 -12.75
CA VAL A 248 4.46 6.27 -14.05
C VAL A 248 5.52 5.86 -15.06
N CYS A 249 6.77 5.65 -14.64
CA CYS A 249 7.84 5.22 -15.54
C CYS A 249 7.75 3.72 -15.87
N ALA A 250 7.19 2.89 -14.97
CA ALA A 250 7.18 1.45 -15.13
C ALA A 250 6.01 0.93 -16.02
N PRO A 251 6.23 -0.14 -16.81
CA PRO A 251 5.22 -0.68 -17.72
C PRO A 251 4.00 -1.25 -16.98
N SER A 252 2.80 -0.86 -17.43
CA SER A 252 1.52 -1.01 -16.74
C SER A 252 1.00 -2.46 -16.61
N GLU A 253 1.38 -3.35 -17.53
CA GLU A 253 0.81 -4.71 -17.61
C GLU A 253 1.39 -5.64 -16.53
N LYS A 254 2.62 -5.38 -16.05
CA LYS A 254 3.28 -6.26 -15.07
C LYS A 254 2.70 -6.12 -13.68
N PHE A 255 2.38 -4.91 -13.23
CA PHE A 255 1.95 -4.67 -11.85
C PHE A 255 0.48 -4.97 -11.59
N LEU A 256 -0.39 -4.99 -12.60
CA LEU A 256 -1.77 -5.44 -12.40
C LEU A 256 -1.82 -6.91 -11.94
N ASN A 257 -0.89 -7.73 -12.44
CA ASN A 257 -0.74 -9.13 -12.03
C ASN A 257 -0.21 -9.29 -10.59
N TRP A 258 0.35 -8.22 -9.98
CA TRP A 258 0.77 -8.24 -8.58
C TRP A 258 -0.38 -8.09 -7.60
N ALA A 259 -1.61 -7.83 -8.05
CA ALA A 259 -2.79 -7.76 -7.18
C ALA A 259 -2.94 -9.01 -6.30
N GLY A 260 -2.67 -10.19 -6.86
CA GLY A 260 -2.74 -11.48 -6.16
C GLY A 260 -1.76 -11.57 -4.99
N PRO A 261 -0.43 -11.58 -5.25
CA PRO A 261 0.58 -11.60 -4.20
C PRO A 261 0.42 -10.48 -3.16
N LEU A 262 0.05 -9.28 -3.61
CA LEU A 262 -0.10 -8.12 -2.74
C LEU A 262 -1.32 -8.26 -1.81
N SER A 263 -2.41 -8.88 -2.27
CA SER A 263 -3.56 -9.22 -1.43
C SER A 263 -3.24 -10.30 -0.39
N ILE A 264 -2.38 -11.28 -0.73
CA ILE A 264 -1.87 -12.28 0.22
C ILE A 264 -1.02 -11.57 1.28
N GLY A 265 -0.16 -10.63 0.87
CA GLY A 265 0.62 -9.79 1.77
C GLY A 265 -0.26 -9.02 2.76
N LEU A 266 -1.38 -8.44 2.32
CA LEU A 266 -2.36 -7.81 3.24
C LEU A 266 -2.97 -8.80 4.21
N GLY A 267 -3.38 -9.98 3.73
CA GLY A 267 -3.94 -11.02 4.59
C GLY A 267 -2.96 -11.41 5.69
N GLY A 268 -1.70 -11.67 5.32
CA GLY A 268 -0.62 -11.95 6.28
C GLY A 268 -0.42 -10.81 7.28
N MET A 269 -0.34 -9.57 6.79
CA MET A 269 -0.21 -8.39 7.65
C MET A 269 -1.39 -8.20 8.60
N PHE A 270 -2.61 -8.53 8.17
CA PHE A 270 -3.80 -8.44 8.99
C PHE A 270 -3.74 -9.46 10.13
N VAL A 271 -3.36 -10.70 9.83
CA VAL A 271 -3.14 -11.75 10.84
C VAL A 271 -2.05 -11.35 11.83
N VAL A 272 -0.91 -10.85 11.35
CA VAL A 272 0.18 -10.36 12.22
C VAL A 272 -0.28 -9.20 13.10
N SER A 273 -1.11 -8.30 12.55
CA SER A 273 -1.66 -7.18 13.32
C SER A 273 -2.61 -7.66 14.42
N ILE A 274 -3.47 -8.64 14.16
CA ILE A 274 -4.34 -9.25 15.18
C ILE A 274 -3.48 -9.98 16.23
N GLY A 275 -2.50 -10.77 15.79
CA GLY A 275 -1.59 -11.49 16.69
C GLY A 275 -0.84 -10.55 17.64
N SER A 276 -0.47 -9.35 17.17
CA SER A 276 0.20 -8.34 18.00
C SER A 276 -0.68 -7.77 19.13
N MET A 277 -2.00 -7.93 19.08
CA MET A 277 -2.91 -7.50 20.17
C MET A 277 -2.90 -8.46 21.35
N PHE A 278 -2.63 -9.75 21.10
CA PHE A 278 -2.64 -10.80 22.12
C PHE A 278 -1.24 -11.08 22.70
N ILE A 279 -0.19 -10.52 22.10
CA ILE A 279 1.20 -10.75 22.50
C ILE A 279 1.77 -9.47 23.14
N PRO A 280 2.38 -9.56 24.33
CA PRO A 280 2.97 -8.39 24.99
C PRO A 280 4.06 -7.76 24.13
N PRO A 281 4.06 -6.42 23.95
CA PRO A 281 5.04 -5.72 23.11
C PRO A 281 6.47 -5.76 23.67
N THR A 282 6.64 -6.14 24.93
CA THR A 282 7.94 -6.31 25.61
C THR A 282 8.61 -7.67 25.33
N SER A 283 7.87 -8.63 24.76
CA SER A 283 8.42 -9.94 24.40
C SER A 283 9.21 -9.91 23.10
N ALA A 284 10.18 -10.81 22.93
CA ALA A 284 10.95 -10.92 21.69
C ALA A 284 10.06 -11.19 20.46
N LEU A 285 9.01 -12.01 20.64
CA LEU A 285 7.99 -12.24 19.61
C LEU A 285 7.16 -10.97 19.36
N GLY A 286 6.74 -10.26 20.41
CA GLY A 286 6.02 -8.99 20.28
C GLY A 286 6.81 -7.93 19.51
N LEU A 287 8.11 -7.77 19.82
CA LEU A 287 9.02 -6.88 19.09
C LEU A 287 9.19 -7.30 17.62
N SER A 288 9.22 -8.61 17.35
CA SER A 288 9.30 -9.12 15.97
C SER A 288 8.03 -8.86 15.17
N LEU A 289 6.86 -9.11 15.75
CA LEU A 289 5.57 -8.82 15.12
C LEU A 289 5.40 -7.32 14.89
N TYR A 290 5.80 -6.51 15.88
CA TYR A 290 5.76 -5.06 15.78
C TYR A 290 6.68 -4.53 14.66
N SER A 291 7.89 -5.09 14.53
CA SER A 291 8.80 -4.77 13.43
C SER A 291 8.20 -5.12 12.06
N VAL A 292 7.60 -6.32 11.92
CA VAL A 292 6.92 -6.75 10.68
C VAL A 292 5.76 -5.81 10.35
N VAL A 293 4.97 -5.42 11.35
CA VAL A 293 3.81 -4.54 11.18
C VAL A 293 4.22 -3.11 10.77
N LEU A 294 5.32 -2.60 11.32
CA LEU A 294 5.88 -1.30 10.97
C LEU A 294 6.59 -1.32 9.63
N TYR A 295 7.71 -2.05 9.51
CA TYR A 295 8.57 -2.00 8.34
C TYR A 295 8.06 -2.87 7.19
N GLY A 296 7.57 -4.08 7.48
CA GLY A 296 6.92 -4.92 6.47
C GLY A 296 5.67 -4.25 5.91
N GLY A 297 4.90 -3.58 6.78
CA GLY A 297 3.79 -2.74 6.37
C GLY A 297 4.20 -1.55 5.52
N LEU A 298 5.25 -0.83 5.89
CA LEU A 298 5.74 0.29 5.10
C LEU A 298 6.07 -0.16 3.66
N VAL A 299 6.77 -1.28 3.52
CA VAL A 299 7.10 -1.86 2.20
C VAL A 299 5.84 -2.31 1.45
N LEU A 300 4.92 -3.02 2.13
CA LEU A 300 3.69 -3.49 1.49
C LEU A 300 2.82 -2.33 0.99
N PHE A 301 2.59 -1.31 1.83
CA PHE A 301 1.79 -0.14 1.44
C PHE A 301 2.46 0.72 0.39
N SER A 302 3.81 0.75 0.36
CA SER A 302 4.58 1.34 -0.73
C SER A 302 4.35 0.61 -2.05
N ALA A 303 4.34 -0.72 -2.04
CA ALA A 303 4.00 -1.52 -3.22
C ALA A 303 2.53 -1.34 -3.65
N PHE A 304 1.60 -1.20 -2.69
CA PHE A 304 0.22 -0.82 -2.99
C PHE A 304 0.07 0.53 -3.64
N LEU A 305 0.89 1.50 -3.25
CA LEU A 305 0.89 2.81 -3.86
C LEU A 305 1.30 2.74 -5.34
N LEU A 306 2.33 1.94 -5.68
CA LEU A 306 2.68 1.66 -7.09
C LEU A 306 1.51 1.05 -7.85
N TYR A 307 0.95 -0.02 -7.29
CA TYR A 307 -0.18 -0.74 -7.87
C TYR A 307 -1.39 0.17 -8.10
N ASP A 308 -1.78 0.97 -7.10
CA ASP A 308 -2.94 1.84 -7.18
C ASP A 308 -2.71 3.00 -8.16
N THR A 309 -1.48 3.50 -8.27
CA THR A 309 -1.12 4.53 -9.27
C THR A 309 -1.33 4.01 -10.69
N GLN A 310 -0.84 2.81 -11.00
CA GLN A 310 -1.03 2.20 -12.31
C GLN A 310 -2.48 1.79 -12.57
N LYS A 311 -3.19 1.34 -11.53
CA LYS A 311 -4.63 1.06 -11.61
C LYS A 311 -5.43 2.32 -11.96
N ILE A 312 -5.08 3.49 -11.40
CA ILE A 312 -5.72 4.77 -11.74
C ILE A 312 -5.47 5.11 -13.21
N ILE A 313 -4.23 4.98 -13.69
CA ILE A 313 -3.87 5.24 -15.09
C ILE A 313 -4.66 4.33 -16.03
N ARG A 314 -4.62 3.00 -15.79
CA ARG A 314 -5.34 2.02 -16.61
C ARG A 314 -6.84 2.29 -16.60
N LYS A 315 -7.41 2.58 -15.44
CA LYS A 315 -8.84 2.93 -15.32
C LYS A 315 -9.17 4.21 -16.07
N ALA A 316 -8.28 5.21 -16.08
CA ALA A 316 -8.49 6.45 -16.83
C ALA A 316 -8.48 6.23 -18.35
N GLU A 317 -7.62 5.31 -18.83
CA GLU A 317 -7.50 4.91 -20.24
C GLU A 317 -8.68 4.04 -20.70
N THR A 318 -9.06 3.01 -19.94
CA THR A 318 -10.07 2.02 -20.35
C THR A 318 -11.50 2.45 -20.08
N HIS A 319 -11.73 3.49 -19.27
CA HIS A 319 -13.09 3.91 -18.95
C HIS A 319 -13.74 4.54 -20.20
N PRO A 320 -14.84 3.97 -20.71
CA PRO A 320 -15.47 4.45 -21.93
C PRO A 320 -15.84 5.93 -21.78
N THR A 321 -15.50 6.73 -22.78
CA THR A 321 -16.05 8.08 -22.90
C THR A 321 -17.52 7.93 -23.26
N PRO A 322 -18.45 8.57 -22.54
CA PRO A 322 -19.84 8.64 -22.99
C PRO A 322 -19.80 9.40 -24.30
N SER A 323 -19.89 8.68 -25.40
CA SER A 323 -20.12 9.30 -26.68
C SER A 323 -21.59 9.70 -26.74
N MET A 324 -21.85 10.83 -27.39
CA MET A 324 -23.19 11.43 -27.48
C MET A 324 -24.24 10.43 -28.01
N TRP A 325 -23.83 9.51 -28.87
CA TRP A 325 -24.66 8.43 -29.41
C TRP A 325 -24.94 7.27 -28.44
N MET A 326 -24.12 7.02 -27.42
CA MET A 326 -24.41 6.01 -26.38
C MET A 326 -25.42 6.52 -25.33
N VAL A 327 -25.43 7.82 -25.06
CA VAL A 327 -26.40 8.45 -24.13
C VAL A 327 -27.81 8.37 -24.72
N GLN A 328 -27.96 8.47 -26.04
CA GLN A 328 -29.23 8.34 -26.77
C GLN A 328 -29.79 6.90 -26.72
N GLN A 329 -28.95 5.87 -26.54
CA GLN A 329 -29.34 4.44 -26.56
C GLN A 329 -29.62 3.83 -25.17
N GLY A 330 -29.68 4.63 -24.10
CA GLY A 330 -30.07 4.13 -22.78
C GLY A 330 -29.02 3.28 -22.06
N TYR A 331 -27.75 3.30 -22.52
CA TYR A 331 -26.65 2.71 -21.77
C TYR A 331 -26.32 3.58 -20.55
N ASP A 332 -26.48 3.05 -19.34
CA ASP A 332 -26.14 3.69 -18.06
C ASP A 332 -24.60 3.78 -17.88
N LEU A 333 -23.97 4.66 -18.67
CA LEU A 333 -22.55 4.97 -18.61
C LEU A 333 -22.28 5.78 -17.35
N ARG A 334 -21.95 5.07 -16.27
CA ARG A 334 -21.57 5.71 -15.01
C ARG A 334 -20.40 6.68 -15.24
N PRO A 335 -20.55 7.96 -14.85
CA PRO A 335 -19.47 8.95 -14.90
C PRO A 335 -18.21 8.42 -14.20
N TYR A 336 -17.04 8.80 -14.70
CA TYR A 336 -15.78 8.49 -14.02
C TYR A 336 -15.82 9.08 -12.61
N ASP A 337 -15.65 8.24 -11.58
CA ASP A 337 -15.65 8.66 -10.18
C ASP A 337 -14.21 8.88 -9.67
N PRO A 338 -13.71 10.13 -9.65
CA PRO A 338 -12.36 10.44 -9.17
C PRO A 338 -12.24 10.28 -7.65
N ILE A 339 -13.33 10.38 -6.89
CA ILE A 339 -13.34 10.22 -5.43
C ILE A 339 -13.09 8.76 -5.09
N ASN A 340 -13.80 7.83 -5.74
CA ASN A 340 -13.59 6.40 -5.53
C ASN A 340 -12.20 5.94 -6.01
N ALA A 341 -11.66 6.55 -7.07
CA ALA A 341 -10.32 6.25 -7.57
C ALA A 341 -9.21 6.75 -6.63
N SER A 342 -9.36 7.96 -6.07
CA SER A 342 -8.37 8.58 -5.18
C SER A 342 -8.35 7.96 -3.78
N HIS A 343 -9.45 7.35 -3.34
CA HIS A 343 -9.55 6.78 -2.00
C HIS A 343 -8.55 5.62 -1.75
N GLY A 344 -8.28 4.76 -2.75
CA GLY A 344 -7.33 3.66 -2.60
C GLY A 344 -5.89 4.13 -2.38
N ILE A 345 -5.42 5.07 -3.22
CA ILE A 345 -4.09 5.68 -3.10
C ILE A 345 -3.97 6.54 -1.83
N PHE A 346 -5.05 7.22 -1.42
CA PHE A 346 -5.10 7.97 -0.16
C PHE A 346 -4.92 7.05 1.05
N MET A 347 -5.63 5.93 1.08
CA MET A 347 -5.50 4.99 2.18
C MET A 347 -4.10 4.38 2.25
N ALA A 348 -3.48 3.99 1.12
CA ALA A 348 -2.09 3.54 1.11
C ALA A 348 -1.12 4.62 1.64
N THR A 349 -1.34 5.87 1.24
CA THR A 349 -0.57 7.03 1.73
C THR A 349 -0.72 7.24 3.24
N LEU A 350 -1.95 7.17 3.74
CA LEU A 350 -2.23 7.31 5.17
C LEU A 350 -1.55 6.19 5.97
N HIS A 351 -1.53 4.97 5.44
CA HIS A 351 -0.82 3.85 6.06
C HIS A 351 0.70 4.04 6.13
N ILE A 352 1.30 4.65 5.11
CA ILE A 352 2.71 5.04 5.09
C ILE A 352 2.95 6.14 6.13
N PHE A 353 2.11 7.17 6.15
CA PHE A 353 2.20 8.29 7.09
C PHE A 353 2.23 7.84 8.56
N ILE A 354 1.27 7.01 8.95
CA ILE A 354 1.15 6.54 10.34
C ILE A 354 2.40 5.77 10.75
N ARG A 355 2.92 4.92 9.86
CA ARG A 355 4.14 4.14 10.12
C ARG A 355 5.36 5.03 10.22
N MET A 356 5.49 6.01 9.33
CA MET A 356 6.58 6.99 9.42
C MET A 356 6.52 7.80 10.70
N ALA A 357 5.33 8.23 11.12
CA ALA A 357 5.15 8.93 12.40
C ALA A 357 5.56 8.06 13.59
N GLN A 358 5.18 6.78 13.60
CA GLN A 358 5.58 5.82 14.64
C GLN A 358 7.09 5.55 14.65
N ILE A 359 7.70 5.33 13.48
CA ILE A 359 9.15 5.11 13.34
C ILE A 359 9.93 6.31 13.89
N LEU A 360 9.49 7.54 13.57
CA LEU A 360 10.13 8.76 14.08
C LEU A 360 9.90 8.96 15.57
N ALA A 361 8.70 8.67 16.07
CA ALA A 361 8.39 8.75 17.50
C ALA A 361 9.27 7.81 18.34
N MET A 362 9.54 6.60 17.83
CA MET A 362 10.44 5.64 18.48
C MET A 362 11.91 6.03 18.39
N GLY A 363 12.34 6.63 17.27
CA GLY A 363 13.72 7.07 17.07
C GLY A 363 14.11 8.28 17.92
N GLY A 364 13.14 9.12 18.31
CA GLY A 364 13.37 10.35 19.06
C GLY A 364 13.66 10.19 20.56
N GLY A 365 13.37 9.03 21.15
CA GLY A 365 13.58 8.75 22.58
C GLY A 365 14.97 8.24 22.97
N ARG A 366 15.93 8.20 22.03
CA ARG A 366 17.32 7.83 22.29
C ARG A 366 18.22 9.06 22.11
N LYS A 367 18.01 10.07 22.94
CA LYS A 367 18.96 11.16 23.19
C LYS A 367 19.05 11.40 24.67
#